data_AF-A0A9X0DN73-F1
#
_entry.id   AF-A0A9X0DN73-F1
#
_cell.length_a   1.000
_cell.length_b   1.000
_cell.length_c   1.000
_cell.angle_alpha   90.00
_cell.angle_beta   90.00
_cell.angle_gamma   90.00
#
_symmetry.space_group_name_H-M   'P 1'
#
loop_
_entity.id
_entity.type
_entity.pdbx_description
1 polymer ?
#
loop_
_entity_poly.entity_id
_entity_poly.type
_entity_poly.pdbx_seq_one_letter_code
_entity_poly.pdbx_strand_id
1 'polypeptide(L)'
;MSTRAQLEERASGLIEEAGKHFAYRAAIAIHDLLNLNEREERHYKGFYEDDKIFDLTPASMLQERRRLTNYLSTLDQSIPRYWAVKLQILCLEHTDRREVFRRQLVYLENNPNIEGSKDIYEYLINMSSEARTVILGHINRARNFTVPDEENALQWAFEIMANQGRREDLWFIKSLKKYYEISRPLMDGVSIDPSEFGDIIRDEIWCVVTGTWGPASRLQAVRIVPSRVSTVELGAMFPRTSFGRPYHPENGLMLDKQIAENFEACRISIIPFSRDDNGLIIWEIRVMDSNLLKREHHELGCLFEDIHGWKLKFLNWCRPRQDYLQFQWFICLAISEAKNFNKRRMDREVAHGWQAWALLEDDNGVFQVRRSLISELSNYSSRKLPFHNTSRNAIMEELMARIFKVNDVVEGP
;
A
#
# COMPACT_ATOMS: atom_id res chain seq x y z
N MET A 1 12.13 15.21 -5.61
CA MET A 1 12.07 15.60 -4.18
C MET A 1 12.60 14.45 -3.34
N SER A 2 13.49 14.69 -2.37
CA SER A 2 14.04 13.61 -1.52
C SER A 2 12.95 12.97 -0.65
N THR A 3 13.13 11.72 -0.23
CA THR A 3 12.19 11.01 0.66
C THR A 3 11.93 11.80 1.94
N ARG A 4 12.98 12.38 2.53
CA ARG A 4 12.86 13.26 3.70
C ARG A 4 11.96 14.47 3.43
N ALA A 5 12.17 15.19 2.32
CA ALA A 5 11.36 16.35 1.97
C ALA A 5 9.89 15.97 1.72
N GLN A 6 9.64 14.81 1.10
CA GLN A 6 8.29 14.26 0.97
C GLN A 6 7.64 13.99 2.34
N LEU A 7 8.39 13.44 3.30
CA LEU A 7 7.89 13.20 4.65
C LEU A 7 7.61 14.51 5.40
N GLU A 8 8.45 15.54 5.24
CA GLU A 8 8.28 16.86 5.87
C GLU A 8 7.07 17.62 5.33
N GLU A 9 6.91 17.65 4.01
CA GLU A 9 5.73 18.21 3.37
C GLU A 9 4.46 17.52 3.90
N ARG A 10 4.47 16.19 3.97
CA ARG A 10 3.35 15.39 4.48
C ARG A 10 3.07 15.66 5.96
N ALA A 11 4.10 15.79 6.79
CA ALA A 11 3.97 16.09 8.22
C ALA A 11 3.35 17.48 8.46
N SER A 12 3.64 18.44 7.58
CA SER A 12 3.18 19.83 7.72
C SER A 12 1.67 19.98 7.45
N GLY A 13 1.09 19.14 6.58
CA GLY A 13 -0.36 19.11 6.30
C GLY A 13 -1.21 18.35 7.32
N LEU A 14 -0.66 18.00 8.50
CA LEU A 14 -1.24 17.06 9.46
C LEU A 14 -1.48 17.61 10.86
N ILE A 15 -1.39 18.94 11.02
CA ILE A 15 -1.41 19.60 12.33
C ILE A 15 -2.65 19.25 13.17
N GLU A 16 -3.79 19.00 12.52
CA GLU A 16 -5.06 18.68 13.19
C GLU A 16 -5.18 17.20 13.63
N GLU A 17 -4.34 16.31 13.11
CA GLU A 17 -4.38 14.87 13.40
C GLU A 17 -3.13 14.44 14.16
N ALA A 18 -3.07 14.82 15.45
CA ALA A 18 -1.87 14.70 16.30
C ALA A 18 -1.15 13.35 16.19
N GLY A 19 -1.87 12.23 16.23
CA GLY A 19 -1.26 10.89 16.11
C GLY A 19 -0.56 10.64 14.78
N LYS A 20 -1.13 11.13 13.67
CA LYS A 20 -0.50 11.01 12.36
C LYS A 20 0.74 11.90 12.28
N HIS A 21 0.67 13.12 12.81
CA HIS A 21 1.84 13.99 12.89
C HIS A 21 3.00 13.32 13.66
N PHE A 22 2.73 12.66 14.80
CA PHE A 22 3.76 11.92 15.54
C PHE A 22 4.37 10.76 14.74
N ALA A 23 3.55 9.99 14.01
CA ALA A 23 4.03 8.92 13.17
C ALA A 23 4.95 9.42 12.04
N TYR A 24 4.58 10.50 11.36
CA TYR A 24 5.45 11.11 10.34
C TYR A 24 6.74 11.67 10.93
N ARG A 25 6.69 12.30 12.11
CA ARG A 25 7.89 12.78 12.81
C ARG A 25 8.83 11.62 13.17
N ALA A 26 8.29 10.48 13.61
CA ALA A 26 9.09 9.30 13.86
C ALA A 26 9.66 8.69 12.58
N ALA A 27 8.90 8.66 11.47
CA ALA A 27 9.42 8.20 10.18
C ALA A 27 10.58 9.08 9.70
N ILE A 28 10.46 10.41 9.83
CA ILE A 28 11.55 11.36 9.56
C ILE A 28 12.75 11.07 10.46
N ALA A 29 12.52 10.85 11.76
CA ALA A 29 13.59 10.54 12.71
C ALA A 29 14.31 9.22 12.36
N ILE A 30 13.60 8.16 11.98
CA ILE A 30 14.18 6.89 11.52
C ILE A 30 15.02 7.11 10.27
N HIS A 31 14.50 7.87 9.30
CA HIS A 31 15.22 8.23 8.08
C HIS A 31 16.49 9.05 8.38
N ASP A 32 16.41 10.02 9.29
CA ASP A 32 17.55 10.83 9.71
C ASP A 32 18.60 9.98 10.45
N LEU A 33 18.18 8.99 11.24
CA LEU A 33 19.08 8.04 11.90
C LEU A 33 19.84 7.18 10.89
N LEU A 34 19.17 6.71 9.83
CA LEU A 34 19.79 5.94 8.75
C LEU A 34 20.88 6.77 8.05
N ASN A 35 20.56 8.00 7.66
CA ASN A 35 21.53 8.90 7.02
C ASN A 35 22.71 9.23 7.94
N LEU A 36 22.44 9.42 9.23
CA LEU A 36 23.49 9.66 10.23
C LEU A 36 24.41 8.44 10.32
N ASN A 37 23.85 7.23 10.38
CA ASN A 37 24.64 6.01 10.43
C ASN A 37 25.53 5.83 9.19
N GLU A 38 25.02 6.12 7.99
CA GLU A 38 25.82 6.06 6.74
C GLU A 38 26.96 7.09 6.71
N ARG A 39 26.76 8.28 7.29
CA ARG A 39 27.82 9.29 7.45
C ARG A 39 28.87 8.82 8.44
N GLU A 40 28.42 8.34 9.60
CA GLU A 40 29.26 7.75 10.64
C GLU A 40 30.11 6.60 10.08
N GLU A 41 29.52 5.68 9.31
CA GLU A 41 30.23 4.57 8.67
C GLU A 41 31.37 5.02 7.76
N ARG A 42 31.16 6.10 6.99
CA ARG A 42 32.23 6.66 6.16
C ARG A 42 33.38 7.20 6.99
N HIS A 43 33.09 7.87 8.10
CA HIS A 43 34.12 8.32 9.02
C HIS A 43 34.86 7.14 9.65
N TYR A 44 34.12 6.15 10.15
CA TYR A 44 34.71 4.99 10.81
C TYR A 44 35.55 4.13 9.89
N LYS A 45 35.13 3.94 8.63
CA LYS A 45 35.89 3.20 7.63
C LYS A 45 37.31 3.75 7.48
N GLY A 46 37.48 5.08 7.49
CA GLY A 46 38.81 5.69 7.46
C GLY A 46 39.68 5.33 8.67
N PHE A 47 39.10 5.24 9.88
CA PHE A 47 39.85 4.82 11.08
C PHE A 47 40.29 3.36 11.03
N TYR A 48 39.46 2.48 10.46
CA TYR A 48 39.83 1.07 10.27
C TYR A 48 40.92 0.93 9.22
N GLU A 49 40.83 1.66 8.11
CA GLU A 49 41.83 1.61 7.03
C GLU A 49 43.19 2.21 7.45
N ASP A 50 43.17 3.17 8.37
CA ASP A 50 44.38 3.78 8.93
C ASP A 50 45.00 2.98 10.09
N ASP A 51 44.49 1.77 10.40
CA ASP A 51 44.88 0.95 11.56
C ASP A 51 44.84 1.69 12.91
N LYS A 52 43.93 2.66 13.06
CA LYS A 52 43.81 3.49 14.27
C LYS A 52 43.02 2.83 15.40
N ILE A 53 42.41 1.67 15.14
CA ILE A 53 41.63 0.90 16.13
C ILE A 53 42.46 -0.31 16.58
N PHE A 54 42.89 -0.30 17.84
CA PHE A 54 43.87 -1.26 18.35
C PHE A 54 43.26 -2.41 19.19
N ASP A 55 41.96 -2.34 19.52
CA ASP A 55 41.24 -3.40 20.24
C ASP A 55 40.30 -4.12 19.25
N LEU A 56 40.67 -5.37 18.94
CA LEU A 56 39.92 -6.25 18.05
C LEU A 56 38.96 -7.18 18.82
N THR A 57 38.80 -6.97 20.13
CA THR A 57 37.86 -7.77 20.92
C THR A 57 36.46 -7.66 20.31
N PRO A 58 35.82 -8.79 19.97
CA PRO A 58 34.50 -8.77 19.37
C PRO A 58 33.51 -8.00 20.25
N ALA A 59 32.70 -7.16 19.62
CA ALA A 59 31.65 -6.45 20.32
C ALA A 59 30.65 -7.43 20.94
N SER A 60 30.15 -7.11 22.13
CA SER A 60 29.25 -8.00 22.89
C SER A 60 27.96 -8.32 22.13
N MET A 61 27.51 -7.44 21.23
CA MET A 61 26.29 -7.64 20.45
C MET A 61 26.53 -8.22 19.05
N LEU A 62 27.76 -8.66 18.72
CA LEU A 62 28.10 -9.16 17.38
C LEU A 62 27.23 -10.35 16.94
N GLN A 63 26.97 -11.29 17.85
CA GLN A 63 26.14 -12.46 17.55
C GLN A 63 24.69 -12.05 17.27
N GLU A 64 24.13 -11.18 18.08
CA GLU A 64 22.76 -10.68 17.91
C GLU A 64 22.62 -9.87 16.63
N ARG A 65 23.61 -9.01 16.32
CA ARG A 65 23.64 -8.28 15.06
C ARG A 65 23.64 -9.23 13.87
N ARG A 66 24.51 -10.26 13.86
CA ARG A 66 24.53 -11.28 12.79
C ARG A 66 23.18 -11.97 12.64
N ARG A 67 22.53 -12.35 13.77
CA ARG A 67 21.19 -12.94 13.77
C ARG A 67 20.17 -12.02 13.10
N LEU A 68 20.11 -10.76 13.52
CA LEU A 68 19.18 -9.77 12.99
C LEU A 68 19.48 -9.40 11.52
N THR A 69 20.74 -9.30 11.12
CA THR A 69 21.12 -9.05 9.72
C THR A 69 20.68 -10.21 8.81
N ASN A 70 20.90 -11.45 9.25
CA ASN A 70 20.42 -12.62 8.52
C ASN A 70 18.90 -12.60 8.41
N TYR A 71 18.19 -12.29 9.49
CA TYR A 71 16.74 -12.17 9.46
C TYR A 71 16.27 -11.03 8.55
N LEU A 72 16.90 -9.86 8.62
CA LEU A 72 16.59 -8.70 7.78
C LEU A 72 16.72 -9.04 6.29
N SER A 73 17.70 -9.88 5.91
CA SER A 73 17.88 -10.32 4.52
C SER A 73 16.72 -11.16 3.97
N THR A 74 15.87 -11.70 4.85
CA THR A 74 14.65 -12.43 4.46
C THR A 74 13.41 -11.53 4.31
N LEU A 75 13.52 -10.25 4.68
CA LEU A 75 12.41 -9.30 4.69
C LEU A 75 12.51 -8.33 3.52
N ASP A 76 11.38 -8.06 2.87
CA ASP A 76 11.25 -7.01 1.87
C ASP A 76 11.07 -5.63 2.53
N GLN A 77 11.58 -4.57 1.90
CA GLN A 77 11.49 -3.20 2.42
C GLN A 77 10.04 -2.66 2.51
N SER A 78 9.11 -3.26 1.76
CA SER A 78 7.67 -2.98 1.85
C SER A 78 7.01 -3.57 3.09
N ILE A 79 7.75 -4.31 3.94
CA ILE A 79 7.24 -4.89 5.17
C ILE A 79 7.64 -3.99 6.35
N PRO A 80 6.69 -3.50 7.19
CA PRO A 80 7.02 -2.67 8.35
C PRO A 80 8.08 -3.30 9.28
N ARG A 81 8.07 -4.63 9.43
CA ARG A 81 9.06 -5.38 10.22
C ARG A 81 10.50 -5.20 9.73
N TYR A 82 10.71 -4.99 8.42
CA TYR A 82 12.04 -4.66 7.90
C TYR A 82 12.60 -3.41 8.60
N TRP A 83 11.78 -2.36 8.72
CA TRP A 83 12.20 -1.08 9.29
C TRP A 83 12.44 -1.16 10.80
N ALA A 84 11.65 -1.94 11.53
CA ALA A 84 11.89 -2.18 12.96
C ALA A 84 13.19 -2.95 13.21
N VAL A 85 13.42 -4.04 12.46
CA VAL A 85 14.66 -4.83 12.57
C VAL A 85 15.86 -3.99 12.16
N LYS A 86 15.73 -3.20 11.09
CA LYS A 86 16.78 -2.27 10.66
C LYS A 86 17.09 -1.24 11.75
N LEU A 87 16.08 -0.65 12.38
CA LEU A 87 16.25 0.28 13.49
C LEU A 87 16.98 -0.38 14.68
N GLN A 88 16.63 -1.61 15.02
CA GLN A 88 17.30 -2.38 16.07
C GLN A 88 18.77 -2.62 15.76
N ILE A 89 19.10 -3.03 14.53
CA ILE A 89 20.49 -3.19 14.10
C ILE A 89 21.27 -1.87 14.26
N LEU A 90 20.70 -0.73 13.87
CA LEU A 90 21.37 0.58 14.00
C LEU A 90 21.64 0.99 15.46
N CYS A 91 20.73 0.63 16.37
CA CYS A 91 20.89 0.89 17.81
C CYS A 91 21.99 0.01 18.40
N LEU A 92 22.04 -1.27 18.01
CA LEU A 92 23.09 -2.21 18.43
C LEU A 92 24.46 -1.81 17.89
N GLU A 93 24.55 -1.47 16.60
CA GLU A 93 25.80 -1.02 15.96
C GLU A 93 26.38 0.20 16.65
N HIS A 94 25.54 1.15 17.05
CA HIS A 94 25.99 2.32 17.78
C HIS A 94 26.46 2.01 19.19
N THR A 95 25.74 1.14 19.89
CA THR A 95 26.13 0.70 21.24
C THR A 95 27.50 0.01 21.19
N ASP A 96 27.71 -0.90 20.23
CA ASP A 96 28.99 -1.57 19.99
C ASP A 96 30.10 -0.56 19.67
N ARG A 97 29.84 0.39 18.76
CA ARG A 97 30.83 1.41 18.38
C ARG A 97 31.25 2.27 19.58
N ARG A 98 30.28 2.74 20.39
CA ARG A 98 30.59 3.50 21.60
C ARG A 98 31.44 2.71 22.57
N GLU A 99 31.16 1.43 22.74
CA GLU A 99 31.94 0.55 23.60
C GLU A 99 33.38 0.38 23.07
N VAL A 100 33.56 0.14 21.77
CA VAL A 100 34.89 0.06 21.15
C VAL A 100 35.66 1.37 21.36
N PHE A 101 35.07 2.54 21.11
CA PHE A 101 35.78 3.81 21.31
C PHE A 101 36.08 4.11 22.77
N ARG A 102 35.22 3.72 23.71
CA ARG A 102 35.52 3.84 25.15
C ARG A 102 36.73 2.98 25.52
N ARG A 103 36.82 1.75 25.01
CA ARG A 103 38.00 0.90 25.21
C ARG A 103 39.26 1.49 24.59
N GLN A 104 39.17 2.06 23.39
CA GLN A 104 40.28 2.80 22.77
C GLN A 104 40.74 3.98 23.64
N LEU A 105 39.80 4.79 24.16
CA LEU A 105 40.13 5.91 25.04
C LEU A 105 40.82 5.44 26.32
N VAL A 106 40.31 4.40 26.98
CA VAL A 106 40.95 3.81 28.17
C VAL A 106 42.35 3.27 27.83
N TYR A 107 42.53 2.68 26.65
CA TYR A 107 43.86 2.24 26.19
C TYR A 107 44.82 3.42 26.01
N LEU A 108 44.37 4.51 25.38
CA LEU A 108 45.17 5.73 25.16
C LEU A 108 45.53 6.43 26.47
N GLU A 109 44.63 6.45 27.45
CA GLU A 109 44.90 7.00 28.78
C GLU A 109 46.02 6.25 29.51
N ASN A 110 46.15 4.95 29.25
CA ASN A 110 47.22 4.12 29.78
C ASN A 110 48.49 4.12 28.91
N ASN A 111 48.45 4.71 27.70
CA ASN A 111 49.54 4.73 26.73
C ASN A 111 49.69 6.11 26.07
N PRO A 112 50.17 7.13 26.80
CA PRO A 112 50.13 8.54 26.39
C PRO A 112 51.00 8.90 25.17
N ASN A 113 51.86 7.99 24.69
CA ASN A 113 52.77 8.23 23.56
C ASN A 113 52.05 8.27 22.19
N ILE A 114 50.74 8.03 22.14
CA ILE A 114 49.93 8.12 20.91
C ILE A 114 49.28 9.51 20.87
N GLU A 115 50.10 10.50 20.56
CA GLU A 115 49.73 11.93 20.59
C GLU A 115 48.72 12.28 19.47
N GLY A 116 47.68 13.05 19.79
CA GLY A 116 46.71 13.59 18.82
C GLY A 116 45.48 12.74 18.48
N SER A 117 45.36 11.51 18.98
CA SER A 117 44.19 10.65 18.70
C SER A 117 43.04 10.78 19.70
N LYS A 118 43.33 11.22 20.94
CA LYS A 118 42.32 11.32 22.03
C LYS A 118 41.19 12.31 21.70
N ASP A 119 41.54 13.53 21.32
CA ASP A 119 40.57 14.58 20.99
C ASP A 119 39.66 14.18 19.83
N ILE A 120 40.19 13.44 18.87
CA ILE A 120 39.45 12.93 17.71
C ILE A 120 38.40 11.90 18.17
N TYR A 121 38.77 10.96 19.03
CA TYR A 121 37.84 9.96 19.56
C TYR A 121 36.76 10.56 20.45
N GLU A 122 37.12 11.51 21.33
CA GLU A 122 36.15 12.23 22.17
C GLU A 122 35.17 13.04 21.32
N TYR A 123 35.68 13.76 20.31
CA TYR A 123 34.85 14.50 19.37
C TYR A 123 33.84 13.60 18.64
N LEU A 124 34.28 12.44 18.15
CA LEU A 124 33.40 11.49 17.45
C LEU A 124 32.35 10.87 18.36
N ILE A 125 32.72 10.51 19.60
CA ILE A 125 31.78 9.99 20.60
C ILE A 125 30.72 11.05 20.91
N ASN A 126 31.14 12.29 21.16
CA ASN A 126 30.24 13.38 21.56
C ASN A 126 29.30 13.76 20.41
N MET A 127 29.84 13.99 19.21
CA MET A 127 29.04 14.34 18.03
C MET A 127 27.99 13.26 17.71
N SER A 128 28.40 11.99 17.70
CA SER A 128 27.49 10.87 17.44
C SER A 128 26.41 10.75 18.53
N SER A 129 26.79 10.91 19.80
CA SER A 129 25.87 10.78 20.93
C SER A 129 24.83 11.89 20.95
N GLU A 130 25.21 13.15 20.72
CA GLU A 130 24.28 14.28 20.73
C GLU A 130 23.25 14.18 19.60
N ALA A 131 23.72 13.94 18.36
CA ALA A 131 22.85 13.82 17.20
C ALA A 131 21.86 12.65 17.36
N ARG A 132 22.32 11.48 17.82
CA ARG A 132 21.45 10.31 18.04
C ARG A 132 20.49 10.51 19.20
N THR A 133 20.87 11.22 20.27
CA THR A 133 19.99 11.46 21.42
C THR A 133 18.73 12.22 21.00
N VAL A 134 18.89 13.26 20.17
CA VAL A 134 17.76 14.04 19.65
C VAL A 134 16.84 13.14 18.79
N ILE A 135 17.43 12.39 17.86
CA ILE A 135 16.69 11.52 16.93
C ILE A 135 15.95 10.40 17.69
N LEU A 136 16.63 9.69 18.59
CA LEU A 136 16.04 8.64 19.42
C LEU A 136 14.97 9.21 20.36
N GLY A 137 15.11 10.46 20.82
CA GLY A 137 14.08 11.16 21.57
C GLY A 137 12.77 11.36 20.80
N HIS A 138 12.82 11.52 19.46
CA HIS A 138 11.62 11.54 18.63
C HIS A 138 10.98 10.14 18.48
N ILE A 139 11.81 9.11 18.27
CA ILE A 139 11.36 7.71 18.16
C ILE A 139 10.70 7.23 19.46
N ASN A 140 11.33 7.50 20.61
CA ASN A 140 10.81 7.12 21.93
C ASN A 140 9.50 7.85 22.27
N ARG A 141 9.36 9.13 21.87
CA ARG A 141 8.08 9.84 22.02
C ARG A 141 6.97 9.19 21.22
N ALA A 142 7.24 8.76 19.98
CA ALA A 142 6.25 8.08 19.16
C ALA A 142 5.90 6.68 19.67
N ARG A 143 6.87 5.96 20.27
CA ARG A 143 6.63 4.67 20.94
C ARG A 143 5.57 4.79 22.04
N ASN A 144 5.58 5.90 22.78
CA ASN A 144 4.68 6.14 23.91
C ASN A 144 3.38 6.87 23.51
N PHE A 145 3.19 7.19 22.23
CA PHE A 145 2.01 7.90 21.76
C PHE A 145 1.05 6.92 21.06
N THR A 146 -0.14 6.74 21.64
CA THR A 146 -1.20 5.90 21.06
C THR A 146 -2.04 6.71 20.07
N VAL A 147 -2.23 6.19 18.86
CA VAL A 147 -3.11 6.78 17.84
C VAL A 147 -4.56 6.32 18.11
N PRO A 148 -5.62 7.04 17.67
CA PRO A 148 -7.02 6.69 17.98
C PRO A 148 -7.51 5.28 17.57
N ASP A 149 -6.70 4.48 16.87
CA ASP A 149 -6.97 3.08 16.51
C ASP A 149 -6.09 2.09 17.33
N GLU A 150 -5.68 2.47 18.56
CA GLU A 150 -4.93 1.65 19.53
C GLU A 150 -3.51 1.21 19.14
N GLU A 151 -3.07 1.48 17.92
CA GLU A 151 -1.68 1.30 17.50
C GLU A 151 -0.78 2.45 18.00
N ASN A 152 0.46 2.16 18.37
CA ASN A 152 1.42 3.21 18.71
C ASN A 152 1.92 3.92 17.44
N ALA A 153 2.28 5.20 17.57
CA ALA A 153 2.71 6.03 16.44
C ALA A 153 4.02 5.53 15.80
N LEU A 154 4.83 4.73 16.52
CA LEU A 154 6.04 4.12 15.99
C LEU A 154 5.73 2.99 14.99
N GLN A 155 4.73 2.15 15.26
CA GLN A 155 4.24 1.15 14.31
C GLN A 155 3.76 1.82 13.03
N TRP A 156 3.02 2.92 13.15
CA TRP A 156 2.63 3.74 12.00
C TRP A 156 3.84 4.31 11.26
N ALA A 157 4.88 4.74 11.96
CA ALA A 157 6.10 5.22 11.33
C ALA A 157 6.75 4.12 10.46
N PHE A 158 6.81 2.88 10.95
CA PHE A 158 7.32 1.76 10.16
C PHE A 158 6.45 1.46 8.94
N GLU A 159 5.13 1.58 9.05
CA GLU A 159 4.25 1.45 7.90
C GLU A 159 4.41 2.57 6.88
N ILE A 160 4.62 3.81 7.33
CA ILE A 160 4.93 4.95 6.45
C ILE A 160 6.25 4.70 5.72
N MET A 161 7.27 4.18 6.42
CA MET A 161 8.56 3.83 5.83
C MET A 161 8.44 2.68 4.82
N ALA A 162 7.60 1.69 5.11
CA ALA A 162 7.31 0.56 4.23
C ALA A 162 6.49 0.96 2.99
N ASN A 163 5.57 1.90 3.16
CA ASN A 163 4.69 2.40 2.11
C ASN A 163 5.15 3.79 1.68
N GLN A 164 6.34 3.89 1.09
CA GLN A 164 6.83 5.14 0.48
C GLN A 164 5.91 5.70 -0.63
N GLY A 165 4.82 5.01 -0.95
CA GLY A 165 3.72 5.46 -1.80
C GLY A 165 2.94 6.68 -1.26
N ARG A 166 1.75 6.93 -1.82
CA ARG A 166 0.94 8.11 -1.50
C ARG A 166 0.28 7.93 -0.12
N ARG A 167 0.19 9.00 0.68
CA ARG A 167 -0.38 8.99 2.06
C ARG A 167 -1.75 8.34 2.09
N GLU A 168 -2.50 8.58 1.04
CA GLU A 168 -3.88 8.20 0.92
C GLU A 168 -4.03 6.70 0.62
N ASP A 169 -3.00 6.03 0.11
CA ASP A 169 -2.99 4.57 -0.08
C ASP A 169 -2.93 3.84 1.26
N LEU A 170 -2.07 4.28 2.20
CA LEU A 170 -1.99 3.68 3.52
C LEU A 170 -3.32 3.86 4.29
N TRP A 171 -3.89 5.06 4.26
CA TRP A 171 -5.16 5.33 4.93
C TRP A 171 -6.32 4.53 4.33
N PHE A 172 -6.33 4.42 3.00
CA PHE A 172 -7.27 3.59 2.28
C PHE A 172 -7.13 2.12 2.66
N ILE A 173 -5.91 1.57 2.68
CA ILE A 173 -5.63 0.19 3.12
C ILE A 173 -6.16 -0.05 4.54
N LYS A 174 -5.87 0.85 5.49
CA LYS A 174 -6.36 0.71 6.88
C LYS A 174 -7.88 0.77 6.97
N SER A 175 -8.47 1.71 6.24
CA SER A 175 -9.92 1.87 6.18
C SER A 175 -10.58 0.63 5.56
N LEU A 176 -9.97 0.02 4.54
CA LEU A 176 -10.42 -1.26 3.98
C LEU A 176 -10.31 -2.40 4.99
N LYS A 177 -9.16 -2.54 5.66
CA LYS A 177 -8.94 -3.55 6.69
C LYS A 177 -10.00 -3.49 7.78
N LYS A 178 -10.28 -2.28 8.28
CA LYS A 178 -11.28 -2.02 9.33
C LYS A 178 -12.71 -2.25 8.83
N TYR A 179 -13.05 -1.70 7.66
CA TYR A 179 -14.41 -1.78 7.10
C TYR A 179 -14.82 -3.22 6.76
N TYR A 180 -13.94 -3.99 6.13
CA TYR A 180 -14.24 -5.38 5.76
C TYR A 180 -13.82 -6.42 6.81
N GLU A 181 -13.19 -6.00 7.92
CA GLU A 181 -12.66 -6.89 8.96
C GLU A 181 -11.72 -7.97 8.38
N ILE A 182 -10.90 -7.57 7.41
CA ILE A 182 -10.05 -8.47 6.59
C ILE A 182 -8.62 -8.55 7.09
N SER A 183 -8.34 -8.21 8.35
CA SER A 183 -6.99 -8.28 8.93
C SER A 183 -7.03 -9.16 10.17
N ARG A 184 -6.08 -10.09 10.29
CA ARG A 184 -5.90 -10.89 11.51
C ARG A 184 -4.42 -11.15 11.77
N PRO A 185 -4.03 -11.44 13.03
CA PRO A 185 -2.69 -11.91 13.33
C PRO A 185 -2.37 -13.22 12.58
N LEU A 186 -1.18 -13.32 12.00
CA LEU A 186 -0.64 -14.53 11.41
C LEU A 186 -0.51 -15.61 12.49
N MET A 187 -1.18 -16.75 12.27
CA MET A 187 -1.25 -17.87 13.21
C MET A 187 -0.04 -18.81 13.15
N ASP A 188 0.82 -18.64 12.16
CA ASP A 188 1.96 -19.52 11.91
C ASP A 188 3.00 -19.31 13.02
N GLY A 189 2.90 -20.13 14.07
CA GLY A 189 3.54 -20.05 15.38
C GLY A 189 5.06 -20.10 15.44
N VAL A 190 5.77 -19.51 14.48
CA VAL A 190 7.15 -19.07 14.70
C VAL A 190 7.08 -17.79 15.52
N SER A 191 6.96 -17.96 16.84
CA SER A 191 7.25 -16.90 17.81
C SER A 191 8.72 -16.53 17.62
N ILE A 192 8.97 -15.52 16.78
CA ILE A 192 10.25 -14.85 16.72
C ILE A 192 10.31 -14.02 18.00
N ASP A 193 11.42 -14.09 18.73
CA ASP A 193 11.61 -13.30 19.95
C ASP A 193 11.15 -11.85 19.72
N PRO A 194 10.41 -11.27 20.67
CA PRO A 194 9.90 -9.93 20.53
C PRO A 194 11.04 -8.95 20.25
N SER A 195 10.90 -8.17 19.18
CA SER A 195 11.84 -7.06 18.94
C SER A 195 11.71 -6.06 20.08
N GLU A 196 12.80 -5.41 20.47
CA GLU A 196 12.77 -4.34 21.48
C GLU A 196 11.87 -3.15 21.07
N PHE A 197 11.56 -3.03 19.77
CA PHE A 197 10.63 -2.05 19.19
C PHE A 197 9.19 -2.56 19.03
N GLY A 198 8.89 -3.74 19.58
CA GLY A 198 7.57 -4.37 19.58
C GLY A 198 7.40 -5.43 18.50
N ASP A 199 6.47 -6.35 18.75
CA ASP A 199 6.00 -7.25 17.72
C ASP A 199 5.11 -6.51 16.74
N ILE A 200 5.70 -6.18 15.59
CA ILE A 200 4.91 -5.88 14.40
C ILE A 200 4.24 -7.19 14.05
N ILE A 201 2.98 -7.28 14.47
CA ILE A 201 2.08 -8.38 14.17
C ILE A 201 2.15 -8.55 12.65
N ARG A 202 2.59 -9.73 12.22
CA ARG A 202 2.45 -10.10 10.82
C ARG A 202 0.95 -10.28 10.61
N ASP A 203 0.33 -9.35 9.91
CA ASP A 203 -1.07 -9.50 9.57
C ASP A 203 -1.20 -10.44 8.37
N GLU A 204 -2.07 -11.43 8.48
CA GLU A 204 -2.72 -11.98 7.32
C GLU A 204 -3.87 -11.08 6.91
N ILE A 205 -4.00 -10.88 5.62
CA ILE A 205 -5.09 -10.12 5.03
C ILE A 205 -5.93 -11.07 4.18
N TRP A 206 -7.24 -10.88 4.17
CA TRP A 206 -8.15 -11.69 3.39
C TRP A 206 -8.27 -11.17 1.95
N CYS A 207 -8.08 -12.06 0.98
CA CYS A 207 -8.40 -11.79 -0.41
C CYS A 207 -9.85 -12.16 -0.71
N VAL A 208 -10.66 -11.19 -1.12
CA VAL A 208 -12.08 -11.42 -1.40
C VAL A 208 -12.33 -12.34 -2.59
N VAL A 209 -11.38 -12.44 -3.51
CA VAL A 209 -11.51 -13.23 -4.75
C VAL A 209 -11.17 -14.69 -4.52
N THR A 210 -9.98 -14.95 -3.98
CA THR A 210 -9.53 -16.32 -3.73
C THR A 210 -10.27 -16.92 -2.53
N GLY A 211 -10.67 -16.06 -1.58
CA GLY A 211 -11.21 -16.48 -0.28
C GLY A 211 -10.17 -17.16 0.57
N THR A 212 -8.96 -16.62 0.56
CA THR A 212 -7.84 -17.12 1.34
C THR A 212 -7.22 -15.99 2.13
N TRP A 213 -6.72 -16.32 3.32
CA TRP A 213 -5.81 -15.47 4.07
C TRP A 213 -4.42 -15.54 3.44
N GLY A 214 -3.72 -14.42 3.39
CA GLY A 214 -2.36 -14.37 2.88
C GLY A 214 -1.56 -13.22 3.49
N PRO A 215 -0.22 -13.25 3.40
CA PRO A 215 0.61 -12.17 3.90
C PRO A 215 0.33 -10.88 3.13
N ALA A 216 0.46 -9.74 3.80
CA ALA A 216 0.29 -8.42 3.18
C ALA A 216 1.16 -8.21 1.93
N SER A 217 2.31 -8.87 1.83
CA SER A 217 3.20 -8.82 0.66
C SER A 217 2.63 -9.47 -0.60
N ARG A 218 1.60 -10.33 -0.49
CA ARG A 218 0.91 -10.95 -1.64
C ARG A 218 -0.35 -10.18 -2.07
N LEU A 219 -0.80 -9.25 -1.24
CA LEU A 219 -2.09 -8.59 -1.41
C LEU A 219 -1.88 -7.11 -1.74
N GLN A 220 -2.83 -6.57 -2.50
CA GLN A 220 -2.85 -5.19 -2.91
C GLN A 220 -4.27 -4.64 -2.75
N ALA A 221 -4.36 -3.48 -2.08
CA ALA A 221 -5.58 -2.71 -2.09
C ALA A 221 -5.73 -2.05 -3.44
N VAL A 222 -6.84 -2.31 -4.12
CA VAL A 222 -7.20 -1.66 -5.37
C VAL A 222 -8.36 -0.72 -5.15
N ARG A 223 -8.41 0.35 -5.94
CA ARG A 223 -9.58 1.20 -6.04
C ARG A 223 -10.44 0.74 -7.20
N ILE A 224 -11.76 0.73 -6.99
CA ILE A 224 -12.72 0.37 -8.02
C ILE A 224 -12.84 1.51 -9.03
N VAL A 225 -13.08 2.72 -8.54
CA VAL A 225 -12.93 3.96 -9.31
C VAL A 225 -11.50 4.47 -9.15
N PRO A 226 -10.73 4.60 -10.24
CA PRO A 226 -9.33 5.00 -10.19
C PRO A 226 -9.11 6.34 -9.50
N SER A 227 -7.94 6.51 -8.88
CA SER A 227 -7.52 7.74 -8.19
C SER A 227 -7.48 8.99 -9.07
N ARG A 228 -7.44 8.80 -10.39
CA ARG A 228 -7.41 9.90 -11.37
C ARG A 228 -8.75 10.62 -11.47
N VAL A 229 -9.84 9.97 -11.07
CA VAL A 229 -11.14 10.61 -10.97
C VAL A 229 -11.17 11.40 -9.68
N SER A 230 -11.25 12.73 -9.80
CA SER A 230 -11.27 13.64 -8.67
C SER A 230 -12.52 13.45 -7.80
N THR A 231 -12.44 13.87 -6.53
CA THR A 231 -13.59 13.92 -5.62
C THR A 231 -14.76 14.69 -6.22
N VAL A 232 -14.49 15.76 -6.98
CA VAL A 232 -15.52 16.58 -7.63
C VAL A 232 -16.21 15.78 -8.74
N GLU A 233 -15.45 15.11 -9.60
CA GLU A 233 -15.99 14.27 -10.68
C GLU A 233 -16.75 13.06 -10.12
N LEU A 234 -16.23 12.43 -9.06
CA LEU A 234 -16.95 11.37 -8.33
C LEU A 234 -18.24 11.90 -7.72
N GLY A 235 -18.20 13.05 -7.06
CA GLY A 235 -19.39 13.68 -6.47
C GLY A 235 -20.44 14.00 -7.52
N ALA A 236 -20.01 14.45 -8.71
CA ALA A 236 -20.92 14.72 -9.81
C ALA A 236 -21.46 13.44 -10.46
N MET A 237 -20.64 12.39 -10.62
CA MET A 237 -21.09 11.09 -11.14
C MET A 237 -22.03 10.36 -10.17
N PHE A 238 -21.90 10.60 -8.86
CA PHE A 238 -22.63 9.91 -7.81
C PHE A 238 -23.30 10.90 -6.80
N PRO A 239 -24.16 11.82 -7.26
CA PRO A 239 -24.59 13.02 -6.52
C PRO A 239 -25.53 12.73 -5.34
N ARG A 240 -26.22 11.58 -5.36
CA ARG A 240 -27.12 11.15 -4.28
C ARG A 240 -26.40 10.52 -3.09
N THR A 241 -25.06 10.48 -3.12
CA THR A 241 -24.28 9.82 -2.09
C THR A 241 -23.32 10.79 -1.43
N SER A 242 -23.44 10.93 -0.12
CA SER A 242 -22.61 11.77 0.76
C SER A 242 -21.12 11.36 0.81
N PHE A 243 -20.69 10.42 -0.04
CA PHE A 243 -19.43 9.71 0.04
C PHE A 243 -18.60 9.81 -1.25
N GLY A 244 -18.69 10.91 -2.01
CA GLY A 244 -17.87 11.21 -3.20
C GLY A 244 -16.35 11.27 -2.98
N ARG A 245 -15.84 10.66 -1.90
CA ARG A 245 -14.44 10.57 -1.52
C ARG A 245 -13.81 9.38 -2.26
N PRO A 246 -12.78 9.59 -3.10
CA PRO A 246 -12.05 8.52 -3.78
C PRO A 246 -11.48 7.44 -2.84
N TYR A 247 -11.35 7.78 -1.56
CA TYR A 247 -10.71 7.00 -0.51
C TYR A 247 -11.68 6.30 0.44
N HIS A 248 -12.99 6.33 0.17
CA HIS A 248 -13.94 5.57 0.96
C HIS A 248 -13.69 4.06 0.78
N PRO A 249 -13.75 3.23 1.84
CA PRO A 249 -13.48 1.78 1.73
C PRO A 249 -14.45 1.05 0.78
N GLU A 250 -15.65 1.58 0.56
CA GLU A 250 -16.59 1.04 -0.44
C GLU A 250 -16.10 1.21 -1.89
N ASN A 251 -15.14 2.10 -2.14
CA ASN A 251 -14.42 2.25 -3.41
C ASN A 251 -13.20 1.33 -3.50
N GLY A 252 -13.09 0.31 -2.66
CA GLY A 252 -11.93 -0.54 -2.64
C GLY A 252 -12.17 -2.00 -2.34
N LEU A 253 -11.18 -2.80 -2.72
CA LEU A 253 -11.08 -4.21 -2.47
C LEU A 253 -9.64 -4.57 -2.13
N MET A 254 -9.46 -5.63 -1.35
CA MET A 254 -8.17 -6.27 -1.16
C MET A 254 -8.08 -7.51 -2.05
N LEU A 255 -7.10 -7.53 -2.95
CA LEU A 255 -6.94 -8.56 -3.98
C LEU A 255 -5.54 -9.15 -3.94
N ASP A 256 -5.39 -10.38 -4.43
CA ASP A 256 -4.07 -10.91 -4.79
C ASP A 256 -3.41 -10.00 -5.81
N LYS A 257 -2.10 -9.77 -5.71
CA LYS A 257 -1.35 -8.86 -6.59
C LYS A 257 -1.59 -9.13 -8.08
N GLN A 258 -1.59 -10.39 -8.52
CA GLN A 258 -1.83 -10.68 -9.94
C GLN A 258 -3.27 -10.33 -10.37
N ILE A 259 -4.24 -10.57 -9.50
CA ILE A 259 -5.63 -10.20 -9.76
C ILE A 259 -5.79 -8.67 -9.71
N ALA A 260 -5.15 -8.00 -8.75
CA ALA A 260 -5.14 -6.55 -8.57
C ALA A 260 -4.63 -5.83 -9.82
N GLU A 261 -3.45 -6.22 -10.31
CA GLU A 261 -2.84 -5.64 -11.52
C GLU A 261 -3.76 -5.78 -12.74
N ASN A 262 -4.40 -6.94 -12.91
CA ASN A 262 -5.30 -7.17 -14.04
C ASN A 262 -6.66 -6.47 -13.86
N PHE A 263 -7.11 -6.28 -12.62
CA PHE A 263 -8.31 -5.49 -12.30
C PHE A 263 -8.09 -4.00 -12.58
N GLU A 264 -6.96 -3.43 -12.14
CA GLU A 264 -6.57 -2.04 -12.43
C GLU A 264 -6.33 -1.81 -13.92
N ALA A 265 -5.73 -2.78 -14.62
CA ALA A 265 -5.58 -2.75 -16.08
C ALA A 265 -6.89 -2.96 -16.86
N CYS A 266 -8.03 -3.08 -16.15
CA CYS A 266 -9.37 -3.28 -16.69
C CYS A 266 -9.49 -4.52 -17.59
N ARG A 267 -8.69 -5.56 -17.28
CA ARG A 267 -8.79 -6.90 -17.88
C ARG A 267 -9.70 -7.82 -17.09
N ILE A 268 -10.07 -7.43 -15.88
CA ILE A 268 -11.01 -8.13 -15.01
C ILE A 268 -12.08 -7.13 -14.58
N SER A 269 -13.34 -7.55 -14.60
CA SER A 269 -14.46 -6.81 -14.03
C SER A 269 -15.19 -7.64 -13.00
N ILE A 270 -16.01 -6.99 -12.18
CA ILE A 270 -16.86 -7.64 -11.19
C ILE A 270 -18.32 -7.26 -11.50
N ILE A 271 -19.20 -8.25 -11.57
CA ILE A 271 -20.61 -8.07 -11.89
C ILE A 271 -21.48 -8.80 -10.85
N PRO A 272 -22.76 -8.41 -10.67
CA PRO A 272 -23.68 -9.19 -9.84
C PRO A 272 -23.96 -10.56 -10.47
N PHE A 273 -24.08 -11.59 -9.64
CA PHE A 273 -24.42 -12.95 -10.08
C PHE A 273 -25.82 -13.36 -9.64
N SER A 274 -26.13 -13.18 -8.35
CA SER A 274 -27.43 -13.51 -7.76
C SER A 274 -27.60 -12.76 -6.43
N ARG A 275 -28.71 -13.00 -5.73
CA ARG A 275 -28.85 -12.65 -4.32
C ARG A 275 -28.81 -13.92 -3.47
N ASP A 276 -28.28 -13.82 -2.25
CA ASP A 276 -28.39 -14.88 -1.25
C ASP A 276 -29.75 -14.84 -0.52
N ASP A 277 -29.95 -15.77 0.42
CA ASP A 277 -31.19 -15.87 1.21
C ASP A 277 -31.46 -14.63 2.07
N ASN A 278 -30.43 -13.81 2.34
CA ASN A 278 -30.53 -12.55 3.08
C ASN A 278 -30.75 -11.35 2.14
N GLY A 279 -30.90 -11.60 0.83
CA GLY A 279 -31.04 -10.55 -0.18
C GLY A 279 -29.74 -9.83 -0.53
N LEU A 280 -28.58 -10.28 -0.02
CA LEU A 280 -27.29 -9.69 -0.34
C LEU A 280 -26.84 -10.10 -1.74
N ILE A 281 -26.27 -9.15 -2.48
CA ILE A 281 -25.75 -9.40 -3.81
C ILE A 281 -24.49 -10.27 -3.70
N ILE A 282 -24.52 -11.41 -4.38
CA ILE A 282 -23.35 -12.23 -4.67
C ILE A 282 -22.70 -11.66 -5.92
N TRP A 283 -21.42 -11.32 -5.82
CA TRP A 283 -20.63 -10.79 -6.92
C TRP A 283 -19.78 -11.88 -7.56
N GLU A 284 -19.57 -11.81 -8.86
CA GLU A 284 -18.66 -12.71 -9.57
C GLU A 284 -17.62 -11.96 -10.41
N ILE A 285 -16.51 -12.63 -10.67
CA ILE A 285 -15.39 -12.11 -11.45
C ILE A 285 -15.54 -12.48 -12.91
N ARG A 286 -15.34 -11.51 -13.79
CA ARG A 286 -15.29 -11.71 -15.24
C ARG A 286 -13.95 -11.26 -15.78
N VAL A 287 -13.13 -12.21 -16.19
CA VAL A 287 -11.99 -11.95 -17.07
C VAL A 287 -12.51 -11.43 -18.41
N MET A 288 -12.01 -10.29 -18.87
CA MET A 288 -12.42 -9.62 -20.13
C MET A 288 -11.42 -9.90 -21.25
N ASP A 289 -10.13 -9.96 -20.92
CA ASP A 289 -9.05 -10.24 -21.86
C ASP A 289 -8.93 -11.74 -22.15
N SER A 290 -9.16 -12.15 -23.40
CA SER A 290 -9.07 -13.56 -23.81
C SER A 290 -7.67 -14.13 -23.73
N ASN A 291 -6.62 -13.30 -23.80
CA ASN A 291 -5.25 -13.75 -23.61
C ASN A 291 -4.96 -14.00 -22.14
N LEU A 292 -5.58 -13.23 -21.23
CA LEU A 292 -5.43 -13.42 -19.80
C LEU A 292 -5.99 -14.77 -19.36
N LEU A 293 -7.11 -15.23 -19.91
CA LEU A 293 -7.69 -16.55 -19.60
C LEU A 293 -6.68 -17.71 -19.68
N LYS A 294 -5.75 -17.63 -20.64
CA LYS A 294 -4.73 -18.66 -20.89
C LYS A 294 -3.48 -18.52 -20.04
N ARG A 295 -3.40 -17.48 -19.20
CA ARG A 295 -2.27 -17.26 -18.30
C ARG A 295 -2.53 -17.98 -16.98
N GLU A 296 -1.44 -18.44 -16.40
CA GLU A 296 -1.43 -19.02 -15.06
C GLU A 296 -1.49 -17.93 -13.99
N HIS A 297 -2.26 -18.18 -12.94
CA HIS A 297 -2.21 -17.47 -11.68
C HIS A 297 -1.23 -18.19 -10.75
N HIS A 298 -0.01 -17.65 -10.60
CA HIS A 298 1.11 -18.37 -9.97
C HIS A 298 0.81 -18.82 -8.54
N GLU A 299 0.08 -18.02 -7.77
CA GLU A 299 -0.17 -18.34 -6.36
C GLU A 299 -1.25 -19.41 -6.14
N LEU A 300 -2.11 -19.63 -7.15
CA LEU A 300 -3.18 -20.63 -7.08
C LEU A 300 -2.84 -21.88 -7.91
N GLY A 301 -1.81 -21.82 -8.77
CA GLY A 301 -1.46 -22.91 -9.67
C GLY A 301 -2.59 -23.28 -10.65
N CYS A 302 -3.42 -22.30 -11.05
CA CYS A 302 -4.55 -22.50 -11.96
C CYS A 302 -4.53 -21.45 -13.08
N LEU A 303 -5.34 -21.63 -14.12
CA LEU A 303 -5.50 -20.62 -15.16
C LEU A 303 -6.49 -19.54 -14.73
N PHE A 304 -6.39 -18.35 -15.32
CA PHE A 304 -7.42 -17.31 -15.14
C PHE A 304 -8.77 -17.73 -15.74
N GLU A 305 -8.78 -18.70 -16.67
CA GLU A 305 -10.01 -19.35 -17.12
C GLU A 305 -10.73 -20.07 -15.98
N ASP A 306 -9.99 -20.69 -15.07
CA ASP A 306 -10.58 -21.37 -13.91
C ASP A 306 -11.15 -20.36 -12.90
N ILE A 307 -10.54 -19.17 -12.80
CA ILE A 307 -10.97 -18.06 -11.93
C ILE A 307 -12.19 -17.31 -12.51
N HIS A 308 -12.39 -17.37 -13.83
CA HIS A 308 -13.51 -16.71 -14.49
C HIS A 308 -14.86 -17.27 -14.02
N GLY A 309 -15.72 -16.41 -13.49
CA GLY A 309 -17.00 -16.78 -12.87
C GLY A 309 -16.90 -17.12 -11.38
N TRP A 310 -15.72 -17.00 -10.75
CA TRP A 310 -15.62 -17.16 -9.29
C TRP A 310 -16.42 -16.10 -8.55
N LYS A 311 -17.11 -16.55 -7.51
CA LYS A 311 -17.86 -15.70 -6.60
C LYS A 311 -16.93 -15.07 -5.57
N LEU A 312 -17.12 -13.79 -5.32
CA LEU A 312 -16.42 -13.07 -4.25
C LEU A 312 -16.90 -13.58 -2.89
N LYS A 313 -15.95 -13.73 -1.96
CA LYS A 313 -16.16 -14.22 -0.60
C LYS A 313 -15.84 -13.10 0.39
N PHE A 314 -16.87 -12.41 0.88
CA PHE A 314 -16.71 -11.39 1.92
C PHE A 314 -16.83 -12.02 3.31
N LEU A 315 -16.07 -11.51 4.29
CA LEU A 315 -16.09 -12.02 5.68
C LEU A 315 -17.26 -11.51 6.51
N ASN A 316 -17.81 -10.34 6.15
CA ASN A 316 -18.90 -9.70 6.87
C ASN A 316 -19.97 -9.19 5.90
N TRP A 317 -20.83 -8.27 6.33
CA TRP A 317 -21.93 -7.70 5.53
C TRP A 317 -21.50 -6.53 4.63
N CYS A 318 -20.30 -6.00 4.83
CA CYS A 318 -19.78 -4.87 4.09
C CYS A 318 -19.48 -5.26 2.63
N ARG A 319 -19.85 -4.41 1.69
CA ARG A 319 -19.70 -4.67 0.25
C ARG A 319 -19.13 -3.42 -0.44
N PRO A 320 -18.40 -3.60 -1.55
CA PRO A 320 -18.09 -2.49 -2.43
C PRO A 320 -19.38 -1.88 -2.95
N ARG A 321 -19.34 -0.60 -3.26
CA ARG A 321 -20.53 0.07 -3.80
C ARG A 321 -20.85 -0.43 -5.20
N GLN A 322 -22.12 -0.76 -5.38
CA GLN A 322 -22.68 -1.20 -6.66
C GLN A 322 -22.34 -0.25 -7.80
N ASP A 323 -22.48 1.05 -7.57
CA ASP A 323 -22.30 2.07 -8.60
C ASP A 323 -20.85 2.18 -9.07
N TYR A 324 -19.90 1.99 -8.15
CA TYR A 324 -18.48 1.95 -8.48
C TYR A 324 -18.15 0.72 -9.31
N LEU A 325 -18.67 -0.45 -8.95
CA LEU A 325 -18.49 -1.68 -9.72
C LEU A 325 -19.11 -1.57 -11.11
N GLN A 326 -20.28 -0.93 -11.24
CA GLN A 326 -20.91 -0.70 -12.52
C GLN A 326 -20.08 0.25 -13.39
N PHE A 327 -19.56 1.33 -12.82
CA PHE A 327 -18.64 2.23 -13.51
C PHE A 327 -17.39 1.51 -13.99
N GLN A 328 -16.77 0.70 -13.13
CA GLN A 328 -15.59 -0.09 -13.47
C GLN A 328 -15.86 -1.08 -14.61
N TRP A 329 -17.03 -1.73 -14.59
CA TRP A 329 -17.45 -2.63 -15.67
C TRP A 329 -17.60 -1.89 -17.01
N PHE A 330 -18.20 -0.70 -17.03
CA PHE A 330 -18.27 0.12 -18.25
C PHE A 330 -16.89 0.52 -18.77
N ILE A 331 -15.96 0.89 -17.88
CA ILE A 331 -14.57 1.15 -18.27
C ILE A 331 -13.91 -0.10 -18.85
N CYS A 332 -14.14 -1.27 -18.27
CA CYS A 332 -13.60 -2.54 -18.79
C CYS A 332 -14.13 -2.85 -20.18
N LEU A 333 -15.44 -2.68 -20.41
CA LEU A 333 -16.02 -2.83 -21.74
C LEU A 333 -15.37 -1.87 -22.73
N ALA A 334 -15.17 -0.63 -22.30
CA ALA A 334 -14.54 0.37 -23.13
C ALA A 334 -13.11 -0.05 -23.51
N ILE A 335 -12.25 -0.31 -22.52
CA ILE A 335 -10.86 -0.72 -22.77
C ILE A 335 -10.77 -2.00 -23.61
N SER A 336 -11.69 -2.94 -23.43
CA SER A 336 -11.74 -4.18 -24.20
C SER A 336 -11.99 -3.95 -25.69
N GLU A 337 -12.89 -3.02 -26.02
CA GLU A 337 -13.19 -2.64 -27.41
C GLU A 337 -11.98 -1.93 -28.05
N ALA A 338 -11.34 -0.98 -27.35
CA ALA A 338 -10.17 -0.25 -27.87
C ALA A 338 -8.98 -1.18 -28.12
N LYS A 339 -8.78 -2.17 -27.23
CA LYS A 339 -7.71 -3.16 -27.36
C LYS A 339 -8.04 -4.28 -28.35
N ASN A 340 -9.20 -4.23 -29.01
CA ASN A 340 -9.68 -5.26 -29.93
C ASN A 340 -9.60 -6.67 -29.31
N PHE A 341 -10.04 -6.82 -28.06
CA PHE A 341 -10.20 -8.13 -27.46
C PHE A 341 -11.14 -9.00 -28.32
N ASN A 342 -11.07 -10.32 -28.19
CA ASN A 342 -11.83 -11.25 -29.03
C ASN A 342 -13.33 -10.86 -29.08
N LYS A 343 -13.77 -10.31 -30.22
CA LYS A 343 -15.09 -9.70 -30.37
C LYS A 343 -16.24 -10.64 -30.00
N ARG A 344 -16.20 -11.88 -30.50
CA ARG A 344 -17.23 -12.89 -30.19
C ARG A 344 -17.35 -13.17 -28.70
N ARG A 345 -16.22 -13.18 -27.99
CA ARG A 345 -16.22 -13.35 -26.54
C ARG A 345 -16.74 -12.11 -25.85
N MET A 346 -16.29 -10.93 -26.26
CA MET A 346 -16.77 -9.66 -25.71
C MET A 346 -18.28 -9.50 -25.87
N ASP A 347 -18.86 -9.90 -27.00
CA ASP A 347 -20.30 -9.90 -27.21
C ASP A 347 -21.04 -10.77 -26.16
N ARG A 348 -20.46 -11.91 -25.77
CA ARG A 348 -21.00 -12.78 -24.71
C ARG A 348 -20.86 -12.15 -23.34
N GLU A 349 -19.70 -11.60 -23.00
CA GLU A 349 -19.49 -10.92 -21.71
C GLU A 349 -20.38 -9.69 -21.56
N VAL A 350 -20.59 -8.96 -22.65
CA VAL A 350 -21.56 -7.88 -22.74
C VAL A 350 -22.96 -8.45 -22.52
N ALA A 351 -23.41 -9.46 -23.28
CA ALA A 351 -24.72 -10.10 -23.08
C ALA A 351 -24.98 -10.50 -21.63
N HIS A 352 -24.04 -11.24 -21.05
CA HIS A 352 -24.07 -11.73 -19.68
C HIS A 352 -24.06 -10.60 -18.65
N GLY A 353 -23.15 -9.64 -18.77
CA GLY A 353 -23.07 -8.49 -17.86
C GLY A 353 -24.37 -7.67 -17.85
N TRP A 354 -25.02 -7.48 -19.00
CA TRP A 354 -26.30 -6.78 -19.04
C TRP A 354 -27.43 -7.55 -18.33
N GLN A 355 -27.48 -8.88 -18.46
CA GLN A 355 -28.41 -9.74 -17.72
C GLN A 355 -28.13 -9.71 -16.22
N ALA A 356 -26.86 -9.82 -15.83
CA ALA A 356 -26.40 -9.70 -14.47
C ALA A 356 -26.85 -8.37 -13.83
N TRP A 357 -26.58 -7.23 -14.48
CA TRP A 357 -26.96 -5.92 -13.96
C TRP A 357 -28.49 -5.69 -13.91
N ALA A 358 -29.29 -6.48 -14.65
CA ALA A 358 -30.74 -6.45 -14.58
C ALA A 358 -31.27 -7.05 -13.25
N LEU A 359 -30.50 -7.91 -12.57
CA LEU A 359 -30.86 -8.45 -11.24
C LEU A 359 -30.96 -7.38 -10.15
N LEU A 360 -30.43 -6.19 -10.43
CA LEU A 360 -30.38 -5.06 -9.51
C LEU A 360 -31.41 -3.97 -9.87
N GLU A 361 -32.31 -4.25 -10.82
CA GLU A 361 -33.48 -3.42 -11.05
C GLU A 361 -34.36 -3.40 -9.80
N ASP A 362 -34.85 -2.21 -9.41
CA ASP A 362 -35.87 -2.07 -8.38
C ASP A 362 -37.26 -2.42 -8.93
N ASP A 363 -38.27 -2.46 -8.06
CA ASP A 363 -39.66 -2.78 -8.44
C ASP A 363 -40.27 -1.81 -9.47
N ASN A 364 -39.60 -0.68 -9.74
CA ASN A 364 -40.00 0.30 -10.76
C ASN A 364 -39.21 0.12 -12.08
N GLY A 365 -38.32 -0.88 -12.18
CA GLY A 365 -37.44 -1.09 -13.34
C GLY A 365 -36.43 0.04 -13.54
N VAL A 366 -36.15 0.84 -12.51
CA VAL A 366 -35.32 2.06 -12.64
C VAL A 366 -33.87 1.75 -12.30
N PHE A 367 -33.04 1.69 -13.34
CA PHE A 367 -31.58 1.75 -13.23
C PHE A 367 -31.11 3.16 -12.87
N GLN A 368 -31.25 3.58 -11.61
CA GLN A 368 -30.88 4.96 -11.21
C GLN A 368 -29.43 5.30 -11.60
N VAL A 369 -28.52 4.35 -11.44
CA VAL A 369 -27.09 4.55 -11.68
C VAL A 369 -26.77 4.67 -13.17
N ARG A 370 -27.32 3.81 -14.05
CA ARG A 370 -27.06 3.88 -15.49
C ARG A 370 -27.45 5.23 -16.05
N ARG A 371 -28.67 5.71 -15.80
CA ARG A 371 -29.13 6.98 -16.40
C ARG A 371 -28.37 8.18 -15.86
N SER A 372 -28.14 8.26 -14.55
CA SER A 372 -27.41 9.37 -13.95
C SER A 372 -25.93 9.37 -14.33
N LEU A 373 -25.25 8.23 -14.25
CA LEU A 373 -23.84 8.13 -14.63
C LEU A 373 -23.63 8.44 -16.12
N ILE A 374 -24.51 7.90 -16.98
CA ILE A 374 -24.48 8.16 -18.41
C ILE A 374 -24.78 9.64 -18.70
N SER A 375 -25.79 10.22 -18.04
CA SER A 375 -26.11 11.65 -18.16
C SER A 375 -24.93 12.51 -17.73
N GLU A 376 -24.23 12.16 -16.66
CA GLU A 376 -23.12 12.97 -16.17
C GLU A 376 -21.84 12.81 -16.98
N LEU A 377 -21.55 11.61 -17.48
CA LEU A 377 -20.53 11.41 -18.50
C LEU A 377 -20.85 12.21 -19.79
N SER A 378 -22.15 12.40 -20.11
CA SER A 378 -22.59 13.25 -21.22
C SER A 378 -22.35 14.73 -20.95
N ASN A 379 -22.67 15.20 -19.74
CA ASN A 379 -22.53 16.59 -19.33
C ASN A 379 -21.05 17.00 -19.26
N TYR A 380 -20.19 16.15 -18.67
CA TYR A 380 -18.74 16.41 -18.57
C TYR A 380 -18.03 16.38 -19.92
N SER A 381 -18.48 15.56 -20.87
CA SER A 381 -17.90 15.53 -22.22
C SER A 381 -18.35 16.68 -23.13
N SER A 382 -19.05 17.70 -22.58
CA SER A 382 -19.53 18.91 -23.28
C SER A 382 -20.43 18.64 -24.50
N ARG A 383 -21.01 17.44 -24.62
CA ARG A 383 -21.85 17.04 -25.76
C ARG A 383 -22.86 15.99 -25.31
N LYS A 384 -24.15 16.24 -25.55
CA LYS A 384 -25.27 15.30 -25.34
C LYS A 384 -24.93 13.93 -25.96
N LEU A 385 -24.87 12.88 -25.15
CA LEU A 385 -24.78 11.53 -25.66
C LEU A 385 -26.21 11.04 -26.03
N PRO A 386 -26.41 10.41 -27.19
CA PRO A 386 -27.74 10.08 -27.70
C PRO A 386 -28.21 8.75 -27.09
N PHE A 387 -28.88 8.80 -25.94
CA PHE A 387 -29.39 7.59 -25.26
C PHE A 387 -30.91 7.44 -25.24
N HIS A 388 -31.64 8.32 -25.92
CA HIS A 388 -33.03 8.07 -26.23
C HIS A 388 -33.10 7.21 -27.50
N ASN A 389 -33.21 5.88 -27.32
CA ASN A 389 -33.51 4.85 -28.33
C ASN A 389 -32.38 4.32 -29.23
N THR A 390 -31.11 4.56 -28.93
CA THR A 390 -30.02 4.06 -29.80
C THR A 390 -29.57 2.64 -29.45
N SER A 391 -29.36 1.82 -30.49
CA SER A 391 -28.78 0.48 -30.45
C SER A 391 -27.55 0.38 -29.52
N ARG A 392 -27.45 -0.75 -28.79
CA ARG A 392 -26.38 -1.13 -27.85
C ARG A 392 -24.95 -0.89 -28.39
N ASN A 393 -24.76 -0.97 -29.70
CA ASN A 393 -23.46 -0.76 -30.35
C ASN A 393 -23.08 0.74 -30.46
N ALA A 394 -24.04 1.63 -30.71
CA ALA A 394 -23.78 3.07 -30.81
C ALA A 394 -23.40 3.69 -29.44
N ILE A 395 -23.97 3.13 -28.36
CA ILE A 395 -23.66 3.51 -26.98
C ILE A 395 -22.20 3.25 -26.66
N MET A 396 -21.71 2.05 -27.02
CA MET A 396 -20.33 1.66 -26.81
C MET A 396 -19.39 2.46 -27.71
N GLU A 397 -19.66 2.55 -29.02
CA GLU A 397 -18.81 3.30 -29.96
C GLU A 397 -18.61 4.78 -29.57
N GLU A 398 -19.63 5.44 -29.00
CA GLU A 398 -19.53 6.85 -28.63
C GLU A 398 -18.91 7.08 -27.24
N LEU A 399 -19.16 6.21 -26.26
CA LEU A 399 -18.46 6.22 -24.97
C LEU A 399 -16.95 5.99 -25.18
N MET A 400 -16.63 5.10 -26.14
CA MET A 400 -15.29 4.77 -26.59
C MET A 400 -14.56 5.92 -27.26
N ALA A 401 -15.18 6.57 -28.24
CA ALA A 401 -14.57 7.71 -28.94
C ALA A 401 -14.18 8.88 -28.02
N ARG A 402 -14.72 8.92 -26.79
CA ARG A 402 -14.59 10.07 -25.87
C ARG A 402 -13.73 9.79 -24.63
N ILE A 403 -13.81 8.59 -24.04
CA ILE A 403 -12.88 8.18 -22.97
C ILE A 403 -11.43 8.17 -23.50
N PHE A 404 -11.23 7.77 -24.76
CA PHE A 404 -9.89 7.69 -25.36
C PHE A 404 -9.33 9.04 -25.85
N LYS A 405 -10.16 10.05 -26.17
CA LYS A 405 -9.67 11.41 -26.45
C LYS A 405 -8.99 12.10 -25.27
N VAL A 406 -9.26 11.65 -24.03
CA VAL A 406 -8.60 12.16 -22.83
C VAL A 406 -7.21 11.52 -22.62
N ASN A 407 -6.94 10.36 -23.23
CA ASN A 407 -5.65 9.66 -23.10
C ASN A 407 -4.63 10.04 -24.20
N ASP A 408 -5.06 10.58 -25.35
CA ASP A 408 -4.15 11.00 -26.44
C ASP A 408 -3.35 12.29 -26.14
N VAL A 409 -3.48 12.88 -24.94
CA VAL A 409 -2.67 14.04 -24.51
C VAL A 409 -1.42 13.62 -23.72
N VAL A 410 -1.19 12.32 -23.48
CA VAL A 410 -0.06 11.83 -22.66
C VAL A 410 1.00 11.08 -23.47
N GLU A 411 0.85 10.96 -24.78
CA GLU A 411 1.94 10.50 -25.65
C GLU A 411 2.38 11.62 -26.61
N GLY A 412 3.14 12.56 -26.06
CA GLY A 412 4.01 13.49 -26.78
C GLY A 412 5.42 13.42 -26.17
N PRO A 413 6.48 13.60 -26.96
CA PRO A 413 7.79 12.93 -26.86
C PRO A 413 8.56 13.13 -25.56
#